data_AF-A0A4S8P2X7-F1
#
_entry.id   AF-A0A4S8P2X7-F1
#
_cell.length_a   1.000
_cell.length_b   1.000
_cell.length_c   1.000
_cell.angle_alpha   90.00
_cell.angle_beta   90.00
_cell.angle_gamma   90.00
#
_symmetry.space_group_name_H-M   'P 1'
#
loop_
_entity.id
_entity.type
_entity.pdbx_description
1 polymer ?
#
loop_
_entity_poly.entity_id
_entity_poly.type
_entity_poly.pdbx_seq_one_letter_code
_entity_poly.pdbx_strand_id
1 'polypeptide(L)' 'MQALIAGMIKLALASLLAGSLLSVVGVTPRSVIESMGVTPQDLQNGILNALAWTAPRLLMGAVVILPVWFLTYILAPPRS' A
#
# COMPACT_ATOMS: atom_id res chain seq x y z
N MET A 1 -14.60 15.80 2.69
CA MET A 1 -13.16 15.86 2.32
C MET A 1 -12.25 16.42 3.44
N GLN A 2 -12.59 17.53 4.09
CA GLN A 2 -11.68 18.20 5.05
C GLN A 2 -11.30 17.35 6.28
N ALA A 3 -12.24 16.57 6.83
CA ALA A 3 -11.97 15.70 7.98
C ALA A 3 -10.98 14.56 7.68
N LEU A 4 -11.02 14.01 6.45
CA LEU A 4 -10.10 12.95 6.00
C LEU A 4 -8.66 13.47 5.93
N ILE A 5 -8.47 14.64 5.31
CA ILE A 5 -7.16 15.26 5.14
C ILE A 5 -6.56 15.60 6.51
N ALA A 6 -7.35 16.21 7.40
CA ALA A 6 -6.91 16.49 8.77
C ALA A 6 -6.58 15.21 9.55
N GLY A 7 -7.34 14.13 9.34
CA GLY A 7 -7.06 12.81 9.90
C GLY A 7 -5.73 12.23 9.42
N MET A 8 -5.46 12.26 8.12
CA MET A 8 -4.19 11.78 7.54
C MET A 8 -2.98 12.58 8.03
N ILE A 9 -3.11 13.91 8.14
CA ILE A 9 -2.03 14.77 8.66
C ILE A 9 -1.74 14.42 10.13
N LYS A 10 -2.77 14.27 10.97
CA LYS A 10 -2.58 13.87 12.38
C LYS A 10 -1.93 12.50 12.50
N LEU A 11 -2.36 11.54 11.68
CA LEU A 11 -1.78 10.19 11.66
C LEU A 11 -0.31 10.23 11.23
N ALA A 12 0.02 11.00 10.19
CA ALA A 12 1.38 11.16 9.70
C ALA A 12 2.27 11.80 10.78
N LEU A 13 1.80 12.86 11.44
CA LEU A 13 2.51 13.52 12.54
C LEU A 13 2.72 12.58 13.73
N ALA A 14 1.68 11.85 14.14
CA ALA A 14 1.77 10.88 15.23
C ALA A 14 2.78 9.76 14.90
N SER A 15 2.76 9.24 13.67
CA SER A 15 3.67 8.20 13.20
C SER A 15 5.12 8.71 13.12
N LEU A 16 5.31 9.95 12.66
CA LEU A 16 6.63 10.58 12.58
C LEU A 16 7.22 10.79 13.98
N LEU A 17 6.41 11.28 14.92
CA LEU A 17 6.81 11.44 16.32
C LEU A 17 7.16 10.09 16.94
N ALA A 18 6.31 9.07 16.76
CA ALA A 18 6.57 7.72 17.25
C ALA A 18 7.87 7.14 16.67
N GLY A 19 8.07 7.23 15.34
CA GLY A 19 9.28 6.76 14.68
C GLY A 19 10.54 7.50 15.12
N SER A 20 10.45 8.82 15.29
CA SER A 20 11.55 9.64 15.80
C SER A 20 11.93 9.23 17.23
N LEU A 21 10.94 8.99 18.10
CA LEU A 21 11.16 8.58 19.47
C LEU A 21 11.77 7.16 19.56
N LEU A 22 11.31 6.24 18.71
CA LEU A 22 11.90 4.89 18.57
C LEU A 22 13.35 4.96 18.10
N SER A 23 13.67 5.88 17.18
CA SER A 23 15.03 6.08 16.69
C SER A 23 15.98 6.56 17.78
N VAL A 24 15.51 7.30 18.79
CA VAL A 24 16.32 7.72 19.96
C VAL A 24 16.76 6.52 20.79
N VAL A 25 15.93 5.47 20.88
CA VAL A 25 16.24 4.21 21.59
C VAL A 25 17.06 3.24 20.70
N GLY A 26 17.47 3.68 19.50
CA GLY A 26 18.25 2.89 18.55
C GLY A 26 17.42 1.96 17.66
N VAL A 27 16.09 1.99 17.79
CA VAL A 27 15.18 1.23 16.92
C VAL A 27 15.01 1.99 15.62
N THR A 28 15.82 1.60 14.63
CA THR A 28 15.76 2.12 13.26
C THR A 28 15.16 1.09 12.31
N PRO A 29 14.56 1.49 11.19
CA PRO A 29 14.05 0.55 10.18
C PRO A 29 15.10 -0.48 9.76
N ARG A 30 16.36 -0.05 9.60
CA ARG A 30 17.49 -0.93 9.28
C ARG A 30 17.73 -1.97 10.37
N SER A 31 17.79 -1.56 11.64
CA SER A 31 17.99 -2.49 12.76
C SER A 31 16.86 -3.50 12.93
N VAL A 32 15.62 -3.11 12.58
CA VAL A 32 14.45 -4.01 12.61
C VAL A 32 14.56 -5.05 11.48
N ILE A 33 14.98 -4.63 10.29
CA ILE A 33 15.17 -5.54 9.15
C ILE A 33 16.34 -6.50 9.43
N GLU A 34 17.45 -5.99 9.96
CA GLU A 34 18.62 -6.79 10.33
C GLU A 34 18.29 -7.80 11.44
N SER A 35 17.46 -7.44 12.42
CA SER A 35 17.04 -8.37 13.48
C SER A 35 16.11 -9.48 12.98
N MET A 36 15.44 -9.28 11.85
CA MET A 36 14.68 -10.31 11.15
C MET A 36 15.56 -11.22 10.28
N GLY A 37 16.87 -10.96 10.19
CA GLY A 37 17.80 -11.70 9.34
C GLY A 37 17.60 -11.48 7.85
N VAL A 38 16.90 -10.39 7.48
CA VAL A 38 16.54 -10.09 6.09
C VAL A 38 17.60 -9.20 5.48
N THR A 39 18.17 -9.62 4.34
CA THR A 39 19.11 -8.78 3.59
C THR A 39 18.39 -7.77 2.70
N PRO A 40 19.04 -6.67 2.26
CA PRO A 40 18.47 -5.77 1.26
C PRO A 40 18.03 -6.49 -0.03
N GLN A 41 18.77 -7.54 -0.42
CA GLN A 41 18.46 -8.39 -1.56
C GLN A 41 17.17 -9.18 -1.34
N ASP A 42 16.94 -9.71 -0.12
CA ASP A 42 15.71 -10.43 0.22
C ASP A 42 14.49 -9.51 0.19
N LEU A 43 14.65 -8.25 0.60
CA LEU A 43 13.61 -7.22 0.49
C LEU A 43 13.23 -6.93 -0.96
N GLN A 44 14.22 -6.74 -1.82
CA GLN A 44 14.01 -6.53 -3.25
C GLN A 44 13.33 -7.74 -3.89
N ASN A 45 13.83 -8.94 -3.60
CA ASN A 45 13.26 -10.19 -4.09
C ASN A 45 11.83 -10.40 -3.56
N GLY A 46 11.56 -10.03 -2.32
CA GLY A 46 10.24 -10.08 -1.70
C GLY A 46 9.22 -9.20 -2.43
N ILE A 47 9.59 -7.96 -2.78
CA ILE A 47 8.74 -7.04 -3.55
C ILE A 47 8.48 -7.61 -4.95
N LEU A 48 9.52 -8.07 -5.64
CA LEU A 48 9.40 -8.65 -6.98
C LEU A 48 8.53 -9.91 -6.96
N ASN A 49 8.70 -10.78 -5.97
CA ASN A 49 7.88 -11.97 -5.78
C ASN A 49 6.43 -11.62 -5.44
N ALA A 50 6.20 -10.61 -4.60
CA ALA A 50 4.84 -10.13 -4.29
C ALA A 50 4.14 -9.59 -5.55
N LEU A 51 4.85 -8.85 -6.39
CA LEU A 51 4.35 -8.39 -7.68
C LEU A 51 4.08 -9.56 -8.64
N ALA A 52 5.04 -10.48 -8.79
CA ALA A 52 4.88 -11.66 -9.65
C ALA A 52 3.73 -12.56 -9.20
N TRP A 53 3.45 -12.62 -7.90
CA TRP A 53 2.33 -13.34 -7.31
C TRP A 53 0.99 -12.60 -7.52
N THR A 54 0.97 -11.28 -7.36
CA THR A 54 -0.27 -10.48 -7.41
C THR A 54 -0.69 -10.16 -8.84
N ALA A 55 0.24 -9.75 -9.70
CA ALA A 55 -0.02 -9.22 -11.03
C ALA A 55 -0.91 -10.14 -11.89
N PRO A 56 -0.61 -11.44 -12.10
CA PRO A 56 -1.45 -12.30 -12.94
C PRO A 56 -2.86 -12.49 -12.35
N ARG A 57 -3.01 -12.46 -11.03
CA ARG A 57 -4.31 -12.65 -10.37
C ARG A 57 -5.17 -11.42 -10.46
N LEU A 58 -4.54 -10.25 -10.31
CA LEU A 58 -5.19 -8.97 -10.52
C LEU A 58 -5.64 -8.84 -11.97
N LEU A 59 -4.80 -9.24 -12.93
CA LEU A 59 -5.15 -9.26 -14.34
C LEU A 59 -6.32 -10.21 -14.64
N MET A 60 -6.34 -11.42 -14.08
CA MET A 60 -7.48 -12.35 -14.20
C MET A 60 -8.79 -11.72 -13.72
N GLY A 61 -8.78 -11.04 -12.58
CA GLY A 61 -9.95 -10.30 -12.10
C GLY A 61 -10.32 -9.13 -13.02
N ALA A 62 -9.33 -8.38 -13.49
CA ALA A 62 -9.53 -7.22 -14.36
C ALA A 62 -10.18 -7.59 -15.69
N VAL A 63 -9.83 -8.75 -16.27
CA VAL A 63 -10.45 -9.26 -17.52
C VAL A 63 -11.97 -9.40 -17.41
N VAL A 64 -12.50 -9.68 -16.22
CA VAL A 64 -13.95 -9.83 -16.00
C VAL A 64 -14.57 -8.54 -15.48
N ILE A 65 -13.94 -7.90 -14.49
CA ILE A 65 -14.52 -6.75 -13.79
C ILE A 65 -14.54 -5.50 -14.68
N LEU A 66 -13.46 -5.23 -15.43
CA LEU A 66 -13.38 -4.02 -16.26
C LEU A 66 -14.47 -3.97 -17.34
N PRO A 67 -14.72 -5.03 -18.14
CA PRO A 67 -15.78 -5.00 -19.13
C PRO A 67 -17.18 -4.87 -18.51
N VAL A 68 -17.46 -5.58 -17.42
CA VAL A 68 -18.75 -5.49 -16.73
C VAL A 68 -18.97 -4.06 -16.23
N TRP A 69 -17.98 -3.48 -15.56
CA TRP A 69 -18.05 -2.11 -15.10
C TRP A 69 -18.25 -1.14 -16.26
N PHE A 70 -17.50 -1.31 -17.36
CA PHE A 70 -17.60 -0.48 -18.55
C PHE A 70 -18.99 -0.54 -19.21
N LEU A 71 -19.56 -1.74 -19.35
CA LEU A 71 -20.93 -1.91 -19.84
C LEU A 71 -21.93 -1.23 -18.91
N THR A 72 -21.83 -1.45 -17.59
CA THR A 72 -22.75 -0.81 -16.64
C THR A 72 -22.61 0.70 -16.65
N TYR A 73 -21.41 1.24 -16.91
CA TYR A 73 -21.18 2.67 -17.01
C TYR A 73 -21.82 3.27 -18.25
N ILE A 74 -21.68 2.63 -19.42
CA ILE A 74 -22.30 3.07 -20.67
C ILE A 74 -23.82 2.95 -20.61
N LEU A 75 -24.32 1.87 -20.01
CA LEU A 75 -25.76 1.58 -19.93
C LEU A 75 -26.43 2.26 -18.73
N ALA A 76 -25.66 2.84 -17.80
CA ALA A 76 -26.23 3.56 -16.67
C ALA A 76 -26.98 4.79 -17.19
N PRO A 77 -28.29 4.92 -16.89
CA PRO A 77 -29.05 6.09 -17.29
C PRO A 77 -28.42 7.36 -16.66
N PRO A 78 -28.46 8.50 -17.37
CA PRO A 78 -27.95 9.76 -16.86
C PRO A 78 -28.63 10.05 -15.52
N ARG A 79 -27.82 10.16 -14.47
CA ARG A 79 -28.28 10.56 -13.14
C ARG A 79 -28.51 12.07 -13.20
N SER A 80 -29.73 12.47 -13.55
CA SER A 80 -30.25 13.85 -13.44
C SER A 80 -30.48 14.22 -11.98
#